data_AF-A0A9W7A1A6-F1
#
_entry.id   AF-A0A9W7A1A6-F1
#
_cell.length_a   1.000
_cell.length_b   1.000
_cell.length_c   1.000
_cell.angle_alpha   90.00
_cell.angle_beta   90.00
_cell.angle_gamma   90.00
#
_symmetry.space_group_name_H-M   'P 1'
#
loop_
_entity.id
_entity.type
_entity.pdbx_description
1 polymer ?
#
loop_
_entity_poly.entity_id
_entity_poly.type
_entity_poly.pdbx_seq_one_letter_code
_entity_poly.pdbx_strand_id
1 'polypeptide(L)'
;MDWSSSEPSFTRAHIFDPSQQSVLALSSLTFFTCLFLKLRTSSSPSTSKHLSASLMSSPPPPSPYSASSAWLSALTFFSLCFILSWSTGVLSSVFFHPSLPPLTPPFLTFTITCFVVVFLGYWIIWPIGTVTYNRPTSPYSILFGLLDGVSESLLILSFWSLIELINLPRYLTASITFLIQGGFKSNWDLKYWNIHVAPAHNIEEWNKWKVCFVHVPNVLLTFSYFVTYGCSSLYVATQVVAVIGSTWFMRFPSPRSGYKNPPEEEQVGTYEDKGRAKFWKVDHWEGEAQLK
;
A
#
# COMPACT_ATOMS: atom_id res chain seq x y z
N MET A 1 -23.68 15.79 -0.39
CA MET A 1 -24.49 14.76 -1.09
C MET A 1 -25.54 14.23 -0.12
N ASP A 2 -26.65 13.72 -0.66
CA ASP A 2 -27.66 13.01 0.12
C ASP A 2 -27.17 11.60 0.46
N TRP A 3 -27.03 11.28 1.75
CA TRP A 3 -26.56 9.97 2.22
C TRP A 3 -27.57 8.84 1.96
N SER A 4 -28.84 9.18 1.75
CA SER A 4 -29.90 8.22 1.44
C SER A 4 -29.99 7.90 -0.06
N SER A 5 -29.34 8.69 -0.91
CA SER A 5 -29.29 8.47 -2.35
C SER A 5 -28.60 7.15 -2.69
N SER A 6 -29.09 6.48 -3.73
CA SER A 6 -28.48 5.33 -4.37
C SER A 6 -27.89 5.66 -5.75
N GLU A 7 -27.82 6.94 -6.11
CA GLU A 7 -27.22 7.38 -7.37
C GLU A 7 -25.73 7.00 -7.42
N PRO A 8 -25.27 6.34 -8.50
CA PRO A 8 -23.88 5.95 -8.65
C PRO A 8 -22.92 7.14 -8.54
N SER A 9 -21.82 6.96 -7.83
CA SER A 9 -20.77 7.97 -7.69
C SER A 9 -19.83 7.99 -8.89
N PHE A 10 -19.76 6.90 -9.65
CA PHE A 10 -18.83 6.72 -10.77
C PHE A 10 -19.56 6.35 -12.05
N THR A 11 -19.18 6.99 -13.15
CA THR A 11 -19.70 6.70 -14.49
C THR A 11 -18.68 5.88 -15.30
N ARG A 12 -19.17 4.94 -16.10
CA ARG A 12 -18.37 4.18 -17.07
C ARG A 12 -18.45 4.76 -18.49
N ALA A 13 -19.13 5.89 -18.67
CA ALA A 13 -19.33 6.50 -19.99
C ALA A 13 -18.02 6.85 -20.70
N HIS A 14 -16.96 7.11 -19.93
CA HIS A 14 -15.68 7.61 -20.41
C HIS A 14 -14.57 6.55 -20.50
N ILE A 15 -14.84 5.27 -20.22
CA ILE A 15 -13.76 4.26 -20.14
C ILE A 15 -13.04 4.06 -21.48
N PHE A 16 -13.66 4.41 -22.60
CA PHE A 16 -13.08 4.32 -23.93
C PHE A 16 -12.35 5.59 -24.40
N ASP A 17 -12.23 6.60 -23.55
CA ASP A 17 -11.46 7.80 -23.89
C ASP A 17 -9.99 7.43 -24.19
N PRO A 18 -9.36 8.00 -25.23
CA PRO A 18 -7.99 7.64 -25.63
C PRO A 18 -6.95 7.78 -24.52
N SER A 19 -7.12 8.77 -23.64
CA SER A 19 -6.24 9.00 -22.49
C SER A 19 -6.34 7.88 -21.44
N GLN A 20 -7.54 7.37 -21.17
CA GLN A 20 -7.78 6.25 -20.26
C GLN A 20 -7.28 4.93 -20.86
N GLN A 21 -7.46 4.73 -22.16
CA GLN A 21 -6.94 3.56 -22.88
C GLN A 21 -5.40 3.48 -22.81
N SER A 22 -4.72 4.63 -22.84
CA SER A 22 -3.26 4.69 -22.68
C SER A 22 -2.82 4.23 -21.28
N VAL A 23 -3.55 4.63 -20.23
CA VAL A 23 -3.29 4.17 -18.85
C VAL A 23 -3.56 2.67 -18.72
N LEU A 24 -4.64 2.15 -19.30
CA LEU A 24 -4.96 0.73 -19.31
C LEU A 24 -3.86 -0.09 -20.01
N ALA A 25 -3.42 0.35 -21.19
CA ALA A 25 -2.39 -0.32 -21.96
C ALA A 25 -1.06 -0.36 -21.20
N LEU A 26 -0.62 0.77 -20.63
CA LEU A 26 0.61 0.85 -19.84
C LEU A 26 0.54 -0.03 -18.58
N SER A 27 -0.58 -0.01 -17.88
CA SER A 27 -0.80 -0.83 -16.68
C SER A 27 -0.78 -2.32 -17.02
N SER A 28 -1.44 -2.71 -18.11
CA SER A 28 -1.46 -4.11 -18.59
C SER A 28 -0.06 -4.57 -18.99
N LEU A 29 0.68 -3.76 -19.75
CA LEU A 29 2.06 -4.08 -20.14
C LEU A 29 2.97 -4.25 -18.92
N THR A 30 2.84 -3.35 -17.94
CA THR A 30 3.62 -3.40 -16.69
C THR A 30 3.28 -4.67 -15.90
N PHE A 31 2.00 -5.01 -15.78
CA PHE A 31 1.53 -6.23 -15.12
C PHE A 31 2.16 -7.48 -15.72
N PHE A 32 2.02 -7.67 -17.04
CA PHE A 32 2.54 -8.87 -17.71
C PHE A 32 4.07 -8.92 -17.70
N THR A 33 4.75 -7.78 -17.83
CA THR A 33 6.21 -7.71 -17.75
C THR A 33 6.70 -8.12 -16.36
N CYS A 34 6.11 -7.57 -15.30
CA CYS A 34 6.51 -7.90 -13.92
C CYS A 34 6.22 -9.38 -13.59
N LEU A 35 5.07 -9.90 -14.04
CA LEU A 35 4.71 -11.29 -13.85
C LEU A 35 5.69 -12.23 -14.58
N PHE A 36 6.03 -11.92 -15.85
CA PHE A 36 7.00 -12.69 -16.62
C PHE A 36 8.38 -12.70 -15.96
N LEU A 37 8.87 -11.54 -15.51
CA LEU A 37 10.15 -11.44 -14.82
C LEU A 37 10.17 -12.26 -13.52
N LYS A 38 9.09 -12.22 -12.73
CA LYS A 38 8.95 -13.04 -11.52
C LYS A 38 8.97 -14.55 -11.81
N LEU A 39 8.27 -14.98 -12.85
CA LEU A 39 8.25 -16.39 -13.25
C LEU A 39 9.64 -16.85 -13.70
N ARG A 40 10.37 -16.00 -14.44
CA ARG A 40 11.74 -16.29 -14.88
C ARG A 40 12.75 -16.36 -13.73
N THR A 41 12.61 -15.52 -12.71
CA THR A 41 13.50 -15.58 -11.53
C THR A 41 13.20 -16.80 -10.64
N SER A 42 11.95 -17.28 -10.65
CA SER A 42 11.52 -18.43 -9.85
C SER A 42 11.94 -19.78 -10.46
N SER A 43 12.19 -19.84 -11.77
CA SER A 43 12.56 -21.07 -12.48
C SER A 43 14.06 -21.40 -12.45
N SER A 44 14.88 -20.66 -11.69
CA SER A 44 16.30 -20.99 -11.54
C SER A 44 16.46 -22.34 -10.81
N PRO A 45 17.06 -23.37 -11.44
CA PRO A 45 16.93 -24.77 -11.03
C PRO A 45 17.78 -25.20 -9.82
N SER A 46 18.20 -24.27 -8.94
CA SER A 46 19.08 -24.59 -7.81
C SER A 46 18.41 -25.46 -6.72
N THR A 47 17.08 -25.58 -6.70
CA THR A 47 16.35 -26.29 -5.63
C THR A 47 16.10 -27.78 -5.92
N SER A 48 16.36 -28.27 -7.14
CA SER A 48 16.04 -29.67 -7.51
C SER A 48 16.94 -30.72 -6.84
N LYS A 49 18.12 -30.33 -6.32
CA LYS A 49 19.06 -31.27 -5.67
C LYS A 49 18.80 -31.56 -4.18
N HIS A 50 17.89 -30.83 -3.52
CA HIS A 50 17.61 -31.02 -2.08
C HIS A 50 16.29 -31.75 -1.76
N LEU A 51 15.44 -32.01 -2.77
CA LEU A 51 14.14 -32.64 -2.58
C LEU A 51 14.19 -34.14 -2.22
N SER A 52 15.36 -34.79 -2.29
CA SER A 52 15.48 -36.22 -1.96
C SER A 52 15.88 -36.50 -0.51
N ALA A 53 16.22 -35.49 0.31
CA ALA A 53 16.81 -35.71 1.64
C ALA A 53 16.03 -35.15 2.84
N SER A 54 14.90 -34.46 2.64
CA SER A 54 14.26 -33.64 3.68
C SER A 54 12.79 -34.01 3.91
N LEU A 55 12.53 -35.26 4.30
CA LEU A 55 11.16 -35.71 4.63
C LEU A 55 10.76 -35.51 6.10
N MET A 56 11.60 -34.93 6.97
CA MET A 56 11.25 -34.70 8.39
C MET A 56 11.83 -33.43 9.04
N SER A 57 12.44 -32.50 8.30
CA SER A 57 12.96 -31.26 8.89
C SER A 57 11.96 -30.11 8.78
N SER A 58 11.99 -29.25 9.79
CA SER A 58 11.32 -27.95 9.95
C SER A 58 10.90 -27.24 8.65
N PRO A 59 9.80 -26.46 8.66
CA PRO A 59 9.40 -25.68 7.50
C PRO A 59 10.58 -24.89 6.94
N PRO A 60 10.73 -24.82 5.60
CA PRO A 60 11.84 -24.12 4.99
C PRO A 60 11.84 -22.67 5.48
N PRO A 61 13.03 -22.10 5.76
CA PRO A 61 13.11 -20.73 6.23
C PRO A 61 12.47 -19.78 5.20
N PRO A 62 11.80 -18.71 5.65
CA PRO A 62 11.16 -17.75 4.76
C PRO A 62 12.19 -17.20 3.76
N SER A 63 11.77 -17.06 2.51
CA SER A 63 12.63 -16.51 1.45
C SER A 63 13.10 -15.11 1.86
N PRO A 64 14.41 -14.82 1.79
CA PRO A 64 14.95 -13.54 2.24
C PRO A 64 14.37 -12.40 1.38
N TYR A 65 14.02 -11.30 2.05
CA TYR A 65 13.55 -10.08 1.38
C TYR A 65 14.57 -9.61 0.34
N SER A 66 14.09 -9.31 -0.86
CA SER A 66 14.88 -8.71 -1.94
C SER A 66 14.13 -7.50 -2.48
N ALA A 67 14.79 -6.34 -2.49
CA ALA A 67 14.19 -5.10 -2.97
C ALA A 67 13.69 -5.24 -4.42
N SER A 68 14.44 -5.91 -5.29
CA SER A 68 14.01 -6.12 -6.69
C SER A 68 12.72 -6.94 -6.79
N SER A 69 12.63 -8.04 -6.04
CA SER A 69 11.43 -8.88 -6.00
C SER A 69 10.24 -8.15 -5.37
N ALA A 70 10.50 -7.34 -4.34
CA ALA A 70 9.49 -6.51 -3.68
C ALA A 70 8.89 -5.48 -4.65
N TRP A 71 9.73 -4.78 -5.43
CA TRP A 71 9.26 -3.84 -6.44
C TRP A 71 8.46 -4.51 -7.56
N LEU A 72 8.89 -5.68 -8.04
CA LEU A 72 8.10 -6.45 -9.02
C LEU A 72 6.72 -6.83 -8.44
N SER A 73 6.67 -7.22 -7.16
CA SER A 73 5.43 -7.56 -6.47
C SER A 73 4.50 -6.35 -6.32
N ALA A 74 5.03 -5.22 -5.89
CA ALA A 74 4.31 -3.97 -5.75
C ALA A 74 3.77 -3.49 -7.10
N LEU A 75 4.60 -3.46 -8.15
CA LEU A 75 4.19 -3.02 -9.49
C LEU A 75 3.10 -3.90 -10.09
N THR A 76 3.16 -5.22 -9.89
CA THR A 76 2.06 -6.12 -10.29
C THR A 76 0.75 -5.71 -9.58
N PHE A 77 0.78 -5.47 -8.28
CA PHE A 77 -0.38 -5.04 -7.51
C PHE A 77 -0.91 -3.66 -7.96
N PHE A 78 -0.01 -2.68 -8.13
CA PHE A 78 -0.38 -1.34 -8.60
C PHE A 78 -1.06 -1.40 -9.98
N SER A 79 -0.50 -2.15 -10.92
CA SER A 79 -1.10 -2.33 -12.24
C SER A 79 -2.50 -2.94 -12.17
N LEU A 80 -2.73 -3.93 -11.30
CA LEU A 80 -4.07 -4.49 -11.09
C LEU A 80 -5.07 -3.44 -10.56
N CYS A 81 -4.64 -2.61 -9.61
CA CYS A 81 -5.49 -1.54 -9.07
C CYS A 81 -5.88 -0.54 -10.16
N PHE A 82 -4.95 -0.15 -11.03
CA PHE A 82 -5.24 0.73 -12.17
C PHE A 82 -6.20 0.07 -13.18
N ILE A 83 -6.00 -1.20 -13.55
CA ILE A 83 -6.88 -1.94 -14.46
C ILE A 83 -8.31 -2.04 -13.87
N LEU A 84 -8.43 -2.35 -12.59
CA LEU A 84 -9.72 -2.43 -11.90
C LEU A 84 -10.40 -1.06 -11.80
N SER A 85 -9.63 0.00 -11.52
CA SER A 85 -10.18 1.36 -11.47
C SER A 85 -10.66 1.86 -12.83
N TRP A 86 -10.02 1.42 -13.91
CA TRP A 86 -10.47 1.68 -15.27
C TRP A 86 -11.82 0.99 -15.54
N SER A 87 -11.94 -0.31 -15.23
CA SER A 87 -13.17 -1.07 -15.51
C SER A 87 -14.38 -0.63 -14.66
N THR A 88 -14.12 -0.06 -13.49
CA THR A 88 -15.16 0.47 -12.60
C THR A 88 -15.52 1.93 -12.86
N GLY A 89 -14.78 2.65 -13.71
CA GLY A 89 -14.99 4.08 -13.99
C GLY A 89 -14.36 5.03 -12.96
N VAL A 90 -13.79 4.49 -11.88
CA VAL A 90 -13.10 5.25 -10.82
C VAL A 90 -11.94 6.06 -11.38
N LEU A 91 -11.16 5.47 -12.29
CA LEU A 91 -10.01 6.13 -12.90
C LEU A 91 -10.42 7.46 -13.57
N SER A 92 -11.56 7.45 -14.27
CA SER A 92 -12.10 8.64 -14.93
C SER A 92 -12.42 9.73 -13.92
N SER A 93 -13.21 9.41 -12.89
CA SER A 93 -13.63 10.39 -11.88
C SER A 93 -12.48 10.90 -11.00
N VAL A 94 -11.38 10.16 -10.86
CA VAL A 94 -10.24 10.62 -10.06
C VAL A 94 -9.33 11.55 -10.87
N PHE A 95 -9.01 11.21 -12.13
CA PHE A 95 -7.94 11.89 -12.88
C PHE A 95 -8.40 12.69 -14.10
N PHE A 96 -9.47 12.26 -14.76
CA PHE A 96 -9.85 12.81 -16.07
C PHE A 96 -11.05 13.75 -15.98
N HIS A 97 -12.02 13.40 -15.15
CA HIS A 97 -13.25 14.16 -14.93
C HIS A 97 -13.51 14.32 -13.42
N PRO A 98 -12.61 15.00 -12.69
CA PRO A 98 -12.77 15.18 -11.25
C PRO A 98 -13.98 16.05 -10.93
N SER A 99 -14.80 15.58 -9.99
CA SER A 99 -15.87 16.37 -9.39
C SER A 99 -15.28 17.24 -8.28
N LEU A 100 -15.37 18.56 -8.45
CA LEU A 100 -15.01 19.52 -7.41
C LEU A 100 -16.29 20.13 -6.83
N PRO A 101 -16.59 19.89 -5.54
CA PRO A 101 -17.67 20.55 -4.85
C PRO A 101 -17.45 22.07 -4.77
N PRO A 102 -18.51 22.87 -4.57
CA PRO A 102 -18.37 24.29 -4.30
C PRO A 102 -17.47 24.55 -3.08
N LEU A 103 -16.57 25.53 -3.20
CA LEU A 103 -15.61 25.93 -2.15
C LEU A 103 -16.29 26.68 -1.00
N THR A 104 -17.09 25.96 -0.22
CA THR A 104 -17.79 26.49 0.95
C THR A 104 -16.93 26.37 2.22
N PRO A 105 -17.14 27.20 3.25
CA PRO A 105 -16.39 27.10 4.50
C PRO A 105 -16.45 25.71 5.17
N PRO A 106 -17.59 24.98 5.21
CA PRO A 106 -17.62 23.61 5.74
C PRO A 106 -16.77 22.62 4.93
N PHE A 107 -16.79 22.74 3.59
CA PHE A 107 -15.98 21.91 2.71
C PHE A 107 -14.48 22.14 2.95
N LEU A 108 -14.06 23.40 2.98
CA LEU A 108 -12.66 23.77 3.23
C LEU A 108 -12.20 23.32 4.62
N THR A 109 -13.03 23.53 5.64
CA THR A 109 -12.72 23.12 7.01
C THR A 109 -12.49 21.61 7.09
N PHE A 110 -13.42 20.82 6.57
CA PHE A 110 -13.30 19.35 6.56
C PHE A 110 -12.07 18.91 5.75
N THR A 111 -11.83 19.51 4.58
CA THR A 111 -10.62 19.23 3.76
C THR A 111 -9.34 19.46 4.56
N ILE A 112 -9.20 20.62 5.21
CA ILE A 112 -8.04 20.95 6.03
C ILE A 112 -7.91 19.95 7.19
N THR A 113 -9.00 19.61 7.87
CA THR A 113 -8.99 18.62 8.96
C THR A 113 -8.49 17.26 8.46
N CYS A 114 -8.90 16.80 7.27
CA CYS A 114 -8.40 15.56 6.68
C CYS A 114 -6.87 15.58 6.51
N PHE A 115 -6.32 16.64 5.92
CA PHE A 115 -4.87 16.76 5.74
C PHE A 115 -4.11 16.88 7.07
N VAL A 116 -4.66 17.60 8.05
CA VAL A 116 -4.05 17.69 9.39
C VAL A 116 -4.00 16.32 10.06
N VAL A 117 -5.09 15.56 10.05
CA VAL A 117 -5.13 14.22 10.65
C VAL A 117 -4.16 13.26 9.94
N VAL A 118 -4.12 13.29 8.61
CA VAL A 118 -3.14 12.51 7.83
C VAL A 118 -1.71 12.90 8.20
N PHE A 119 -1.42 14.20 8.30
CA PHE A 119 -0.09 14.67 8.66
C PHE A 119 0.32 14.21 10.06
N LEU A 120 -0.52 14.44 11.08
CA LEU A 120 -0.25 14.01 12.45
C LEU A 120 -0.07 12.49 12.54
N GLY A 121 -0.94 11.72 11.90
CA GLY A 121 -0.88 10.26 11.92
C GLY A 121 0.37 9.70 11.24
N TYR A 122 0.60 10.07 9.98
CA TYR A 122 1.61 9.42 9.14
C TYR A 122 2.98 10.09 9.16
N TRP A 123 3.06 11.37 9.56
CA TRP A 123 4.33 12.10 9.61
C TRP A 123 4.87 12.29 11.02
N ILE A 124 4.03 12.17 12.06
CA ILE A 124 4.44 12.32 13.46
C ILE A 124 4.32 11.00 14.20
N ILE A 125 3.12 10.41 14.27
CA ILE A 125 2.87 9.21 15.09
C ILE A 125 3.52 7.96 14.47
N TRP A 126 3.36 7.75 13.17
CA TRP A 126 3.91 6.61 12.44
C TRP A 126 5.42 6.39 12.65
N PRO A 127 6.29 7.41 12.49
CA PRO A 127 7.74 7.23 12.72
C PRO A 127 8.13 6.81 14.15
N ILE A 128 7.29 7.05 15.16
CA ILE A 128 7.57 6.64 16.54
C ILE A 128 7.69 5.10 16.60
N GLY A 129 6.72 4.39 16.04
CA GLY A 129 6.71 2.93 15.96
C GLY A 129 7.45 2.33 14.75
N THR A 130 8.34 3.09 14.10
CA THR A 130 9.01 2.66 12.86
C THR A 130 10.53 2.59 13.01
N VAL A 131 11.12 1.48 12.57
CA VAL A 131 12.57 1.24 12.51
C VAL A 131 13.06 1.20 11.07
N THR A 132 14.32 1.58 10.87
CA THR A 132 14.92 1.70 9.52
C THR A 132 16.05 0.71 9.26
N TYR A 133 16.55 0.01 10.28
CA TYR A 133 17.70 -0.91 10.18
C TYR A 133 18.86 -0.34 9.36
N ASN A 134 19.20 0.92 9.63
CA ASN A 134 20.25 1.69 8.96
C ASN A 134 20.09 1.85 7.42
N ARG A 135 18.91 1.58 6.86
CA ARG A 135 18.63 1.86 5.44
C ARG A 135 18.85 3.34 5.14
N PRO A 136 19.49 3.70 4.01
CA PRO A 136 19.60 5.09 3.60
C PRO A 136 18.24 5.63 3.14
N THR A 137 18.01 6.92 3.33
CA THR A 137 16.86 7.61 2.73
C THR A 137 17.00 7.63 1.21
N SER A 138 15.89 7.46 0.49
CA SER A 138 15.91 7.37 -0.97
C SER A 138 14.70 8.08 -1.59
N PRO A 139 14.84 8.76 -2.74
CA PRO A 139 13.68 9.29 -3.47
C PRO A 139 12.71 8.18 -3.90
N TYR A 140 13.19 6.94 -4.00
CA TYR A 140 12.34 5.76 -4.24
C TYR A 140 11.31 5.53 -3.14
N SER A 141 11.54 6.02 -1.90
CA SER A 141 10.53 5.96 -0.84
C SER A 141 9.31 6.82 -1.19
N ILE A 142 9.53 8.03 -1.73
CA ILE A 142 8.46 8.93 -2.15
C ILE A 142 7.73 8.34 -3.37
N LEU A 143 8.48 7.86 -4.37
CA LEU A 143 7.89 7.24 -5.56
C LEU A 143 7.03 6.02 -5.19
N PHE A 144 7.54 5.17 -4.31
CA PHE A 144 6.79 4.01 -3.83
C PHE A 144 5.50 4.45 -3.12
N GLY A 145 5.60 5.43 -2.21
CA GLY A 145 4.43 5.89 -1.47
C GLY A 145 3.38 6.60 -2.34
N LEU A 146 3.82 7.30 -3.38
CA LEU A 146 2.94 7.86 -4.40
C LEU A 146 2.15 6.75 -5.12
N LEU A 147 2.86 5.76 -5.66
CA LEU A 147 2.23 4.67 -6.41
C LEU A 147 1.31 3.82 -5.54
N ASP A 148 1.75 3.52 -4.32
CA ASP A 148 1.00 2.73 -3.34
C ASP A 148 -0.25 3.48 -2.86
N GLY A 149 -0.11 4.74 -2.43
CA GLY A 149 -1.25 5.55 -2.00
C GLY A 149 -2.29 5.78 -3.09
N VAL A 150 -1.88 5.98 -4.34
CA VAL A 150 -2.80 6.03 -5.48
C VAL A 150 -3.49 4.68 -5.67
N SER A 151 -2.71 3.60 -5.75
CA SER A 151 -3.22 2.26 -6.07
C SER A 151 -4.20 1.75 -5.02
N GLU A 152 -3.86 1.85 -3.74
CA GLU A 152 -4.75 1.45 -2.64
C GLU A 152 -6.05 2.26 -2.67
N SER A 153 -5.97 3.58 -2.90
CA SER A 153 -7.18 4.41 -2.98
C SER A 153 -8.07 4.01 -4.16
N LEU A 154 -7.46 3.76 -5.33
CA LEU A 154 -8.18 3.30 -6.51
C LEU A 154 -8.85 1.94 -6.27
N LEU A 155 -8.20 1.01 -5.57
CA LEU A 155 -8.77 -0.27 -5.20
C LEU A 155 -9.99 -0.11 -4.28
N ILE A 156 -9.89 0.71 -3.23
CA ILE A 156 -11.01 0.93 -2.29
C ILE A 156 -12.19 1.61 -2.99
N LEU A 157 -11.94 2.63 -3.80
CA LEU A 157 -12.99 3.27 -4.59
C LEU A 157 -13.59 2.32 -5.65
N SER A 158 -12.81 1.35 -6.15
CA SER A 158 -13.33 0.30 -7.04
C SER A 158 -14.28 -0.64 -6.31
N PHE A 159 -13.98 -1.02 -5.07
CA PHE A 159 -14.92 -1.78 -4.24
C PHE A 159 -16.21 -0.99 -3.99
N TRP A 160 -16.10 0.30 -3.66
CA TRP A 160 -17.26 1.19 -3.56
C TRP A 160 -18.12 1.14 -4.84
N SER A 161 -17.50 1.36 -6.01
CA SER A 161 -18.19 1.35 -7.31
C SER A 161 -18.89 0.02 -7.60
N LEU A 162 -18.28 -1.10 -7.21
CA LEU A 162 -18.88 -2.43 -7.38
C LEU A 162 -20.08 -2.64 -6.43
N ILE A 163 -20.01 -2.13 -5.20
CA ILE A 163 -21.14 -2.19 -4.25
C ILE A 163 -22.29 -1.28 -4.69
N GLU A 164 -22.02 -0.16 -5.35
CA GLU A 164 -23.11 0.67 -5.91
C GLU A 164 -23.96 -0.09 -6.95
N LEU A 165 -23.44 -1.16 -7.58
CA LEU A 165 -24.18 -1.98 -8.54
C LEU A 165 -25.38 -2.71 -7.91
N ILE A 166 -25.39 -2.91 -6.60
CA ILE A 166 -26.54 -3.48 -5.88
C ILE A 166 -27.55 -2.41 -5.41
N ASN A 167 -27.38 -1.16 -5.87
CA ASN A 167 -28.31 -0.04 -5.65
C ASN A 167 -28.62 0.24 -4.17
N LEU A 168 -27.61 0.07 -3.30
CA LEU A 168 -27.72 0.40 -1.89
C LEU A 168 -27.62 1.92 -1.67
N PRO A 169 -28.26 2.45 -0.62
CA PRO A 169 -28.05 3.83 -0.22
C PRO A 169 -26.58 4.05 0.21
N ARG A 170 -26.05 5.25 -0.03
CA ARG A 170 -24.63 5.60 0.19
C ARG A 170 -24.11 5.23 1.58
N TYR A 171 -24.91 5.39 2.64
CA TYR A 171 -24.47 5.03 3.99
C TYR A 171 -24.22 3.52 4.17
N LEU A 172 -24.99 2.65 3.50
CA LEU A 172 -24.75 1.21 3.50
C LEU A 172 -23.56 0.85 2.61
N THR A 173 -23.46 1.46 1.42
CA THR A 173 -22.29 1.31 0.54
C THR A 173 -21.00 1.67 1.27
N ALA A 174 -21.00 2.77 2.02
CA ALA A 174 -19.89 3.18 2.86
C ALA A 174 -19.57 2.16 3.96
N SER A 175 -20.58 1.71 4.69
CA SER A 175 -20.39 0.74 5.77
C SER A 175 -19.77 -0.57 5.27
N ILE A 176 -20.26 -1.10 4.15
CA ILE A 176 -19.74 -2.32 3.54
C ILE A 176 -18.30 -2.10 3.02
N THR A 177 -18.06 -0.99 2.34
CA THR A 177 -16.72 -0.64 1.82
C THR A 177 -15.71 -0.51 2.96
N PHE A 178 -16.08 0.15 4.07
CA PHE A 178 -15.24 0.30 5.25
C PHE A 178 -14.88 -1.06 5.86
N LEU A 179 -15.85 -1.98 5.98
CA LEU A 179 -15.61 -3.33 6.48
C LEU A 179 -14.69 -4.14 5.55
N ILE A 180 -14.92 -4.06 4.24
CA ILE A 180 -14.06 -4.71 3.23
C ILE A 180 -12.65 -4.13 3.31
N GLN A 181 -12.50 -2.80 3.39
CA GLN A 181 -11.21 -2.14 3.51
C GLN A 181 -10.46 -2.61 4.77
N GLY A 182 -11.11 -2.64 5.93
CA GLY A 182 -10.50 -3.10 7.18
C GLY A 182 -10.08 -4.57 7.11
N GLY A 183 -10.97 -5.44 6.63
CA GLY A 183 -10.70 -6.88 6.48
C GLY A 183 -9.62 -7.18 5.45
N PHE A 184 -9.66 -6.52 4.29
CA PHE A 184 -8.65 -6.62 3.25
C PHE A 184 -7.30 -6.14 3.76
N LYS A 185 -7.22 -4.91 4.30
CA LYS A 185 -5.95 -4.30 4.70
C LYS A 185 -5.24 -5.13 5.77
N SER A 186 -5.97 -5.59 6.79
CA SER A 186 -5.39 -6.43 7.85
C SER A 186 -4.83 -7.76 7.32
N ASN A 187 -5.57 -8.44 6.42
CA ASN A 187 -5.12 -9.72 5.87
C ASN A 187 -4.01 -9.55 4.83
N TRP A 188 -4.16 -8.57 3.94
CA TRP A 188 -3.20 -8.26 2.88
C TRP A 188 -1.86 -7.84 3.47
N ASP A 189 -1.87 -6.92 4.44
CA ASP A 189 -0.63 -6.42 5.04
C ASP A 189 0.12 -7.54 5.77
N LEU A 190 -0.60 -8.33 6.58
CA LEU A 190 0.02 -9.38 7.39
C LEU A 190 0.52 -10.56 6.55
N LYS A 191 -0.30 -11.04 5.61
CA LYS A 191 -0.03 -12.31 4.90
C LYS A 191 0.72 -12.14 3.60
N TYR A 192 0.79 -10.92 3.05
CA TYR A 192 1.43 -10.69 1.76
C TYR A 192 2.37 -9.49 1.80
N TRP A 193 1.88 -8.30 2.14
CA TRP A 193 2.64 -7.06 1.97
C TRP A 193 3.89 -7.02 2.85
N ASN A 194 3.77 -7.34 4.14
CA ASN A 194 4.90 -7.34 5.08
C ASN A 194 5.92 -8.45 4.79
N ILE A 195 5.52 -9.50 4.08
CA ILE A 195 6.38 -10.64 3.75
C ILE A 195 7.13 -10.35 2.44
N HIS A 196 6.42 -9.86 1.42
CA HIS A 196 6.94 -9.82 0.05
C HIS A 196 7.30 -8.42 -0.43
N VAL A 197 6.81 -7.35 0.19
CA VAL A 197 6.86 -6.00 -0.37
C VAL A 197 7.51 -5.00 0.58
N ALA A 198 6.97 -4.85 1.79
CA ALA A 198 7.46 -3.88 2.74
C ALA A 198 8.80 -4.36 3.36
N PRO A 199 9.81 -3.48 3.48
CA PRO A 199 10.99 -3.79 4.27
C PRO A 199 10.59 -3.94 5.75
N ALA A 200 11.37 -4.67 6.53
CA ALA A 200 11.19 -4.76 7.98
C ALA A 200 11.24 -3.35 8.59
N HIS A 201 10.18 -2.97 9.28
CA HIS A 201 10.00 -1.58 9.71
C HIS A 201 9.18 -1.43 10.98
N ASN A 202 8.48 -2.47 11.42
CA ASN A 202 7.58 -2.37 12.56
C ASN A 202 8.29 -2.67 13.87
N ILE A 203 7.85 -1.97 14.90
CA ILE A 203 8.02 -2.35 16.29
C ILE A 203 6.70 -3.00 16.69
N GLU A 204 6.71 -4.27 17.06
CA GLU A 204 5.48 -5.07 17.25
C GLU A 204 4.50 -4.41 18.24
N GLU A 205 5.02 -3.94 19.38
CA GLU A 205 4.27 -3.23 20.42
C GLU A 205 3.47 -2.02 19.86
N TRP A 206 4.05 -1.32 18.88
CA TRP A 206 3.47 -0.12 18.30
C TRP A 206 2.44 -0.39 17.20
N ASN A 207 2.33 -1.62 16.69
CA ASN A 207 1.42 -1.93 15.58
C ASN A 207 -0.04 -1.64 15.95
N LYS A 208 -0.46 -2.03 17.17
CA LYS A 208 -1.83 -1.75 17.66
C LYS A 208 -2.08 -0.24 17.75
N TRP A 209 -1.10 0.51 18.23
CA TRP A 209 -1.18 1.96 18.34
C TRP A 209 -1.24 2.65 16.98
N LYS A 210 -0.49 2.18 15.97
CA LYS A 210 -0.62 2.66 14.58
C LYS A 210 -2.02 2.41 14.03
N VAL A 211 -2.62 1.25 14.30
CA VAL A 211 -4.01 0.98 13.89
C VAL A 211 -4.97 1.98 14.54
N CYS A 212 -4.90 2.14 15.87
CA CYS A 212 -5.84 2.98 16.61
C CYS A 212 -5.68 4.48 16.36
N PHE A 213 -4.45 4.98 16.22
CA PHE A 213 -4.18 6.43 16.15
C PHE A 213 -3.83 6.94 14.75
N VAL A 214 -3.50 6.05 13.81
CA VAL A 214 -3.13 6.44 12.45
C VAL A 214 -4.17 5.94 11.44
N HIS A 215 -4.37 4.63 11.36
CA HIS A 215 -5.23 4.05 10.34
C HIS A 215 -6.72 4.36 10.54
N VAL A 216 -7.27 4.02 11.71
CA VAL A 216 -8.70 4.18 11.97
C VAL A 216 -9.15 5.65 11.85
N PRO A 217 -8.45 6.64 12.48
CA PRO A 217 -8.85 8.03 12.36
C PRO A 217 -8.72 8.56 10.93
N ASN A 218 -7.64 8.21 10.21
CA ASN A 218 -7.45 8.59 8.81
C ASN A 218 -8.60 8.05 7.95
N VAL A 219 -8.85 6.75 7.97
CA VAL A 219 -9.88 6.13 7.13
C VAL A 219 -11.25 6.67 7.49
N LEU A 220 -11.64 6.70 8.77
CA LEU A 220 -12.94 7.22 9.16
C LEU A 220 -13.16 8.65 8.67
N LEU A 221 -12.18 9.54 8.85
CA LEU A 221 -12.32 10.95 8.50
C LEU A 221 -12.29 11.17 6.98
N THR A 222 -11.27 10.67 6.29
CA THR A 222 -11.07 10.88 4.84
C THR A 222 -12.13 10.16 4.01
N PHE A 223 -12.58 8.98 4.44
CA PHE A 223 -13.64 8.27 3.77
C PHE A 223 -14.99 8.95 4.02
N SER A 224 -15.30 9.39 5.26
CA SER A 224 -16.52 10.18 5.51
C SER A 224 -16.54 11.48 4.69
N TYR A 225 -15.38 12.11 4.49
CA TYR A 225 -15.23 13.24 3.59
C TYR A 225 -15.62 12.89 2.15
N PHE A 226 -15.12 11.76 1.62
CA PHE A 226 -15.53 11.24 0.31
C PHE A 226 -17.04 10.97 0.24
N VAL A 227 -17.62 10.30 1.23
CA VAL A 227 -19.08 10.02 1.26
C VAL A 227 -19.90 11.32 1.25
N THR A 228 -19.45 12.33 1.98
CA THR A 228 -20.16 13.60 2.15
C THR A 228 -20.14 14.45 0.88
N TYR A 229 -18.98 14.55 0.24
CA TYR A 229 -18.74 15.51 -0.84
C TYR A 229 -18.58 14.87 -2.22
N GLY A 230 -18.36 13.56 -2.29
CA GLY A 230 -18.12 12.81 -3.53
C GLY A 230 -16.82 13.17 -4.26
N CYS A 231 -15.90 13.88 -3.60
CA CYS A 231 -14.64 14.31 -4.21
C CYS A 231 -13.57 13.21 -4.08
N SER A 232 -13.58 12.26 -5.03
CA SER A 232 -12.67 11.11 -5.05
C SER A 232 -11.20 11.52 -5.20
N SER A 233 -10.89 12.57 -5.97
CA SER A 233 -9.51 13.04 -6.18
C SER A 233 -8.87 13.54 -4.88
N LEU A 234 -9.63 14.26 -4.04
CA LEU A 234 -9.13 14.73 -2.74
C LEU A 234 -8.99 13.58 -1.75
N TYR A 235 -9.89 12.59 -1.78
CA TYR A 235 -9.69 11.35 -1.03
C TYR A 235 -8.37 10.66 -1.41
N VAL A 236 -8.12 10.45 -2.71
CA VAL A 236 -6.87 9.86 -3.20
C VAL A 236 -5.66 10.69 -2.78
N ALA A 237 -5.73 12.03 -2.88
CA ALA A 237 -4.65 12.91 -2.47
C ALA A 237 -4.31 12.77 -0.97
N THR A 238 -5.31 12.65 -0.10
CA THR A 238 -5.06 12.43 1.34
C THR A 238 -4.37 11.09 1.62
N GLN A 239 -4.75 10.02 0.92
CA GLN A 239 -4.07 8.73 1.07
C GLN A 239 -2.65 8.75 0.50
N VAL A 240 -2.42 9.44 -0.62
CA VAL A 240 -1.08 9.63 -1.18
C VAL A 240 -0.15 10.32 -0.17
N VAL A 241 -0.60 11.40 0.48
CA VAL A 241 0.20 12.08 1.51
C VAL A 241 0.47 11.18 2.71
N ALA A 242 -0.53 10.38 3.12
CA ALA A 242 -0.38 9.40 4.18
C ALA A 242 0.72 8.38 3.85
N VAL A 243 0.63 7.75 2.68
CA VAL A 243 1.52 6.66 2.29
C VAL A 243 2.91 7.16 1.93
N ILE A 244 3.06 8.36 1.35
CA ILE A 244 4.38 9.00 1.22
C ILE A 244 5.04 9.19 2.59
N GLY A 245 4.28 9.63 3.60
CA GLY A 245 4.78 9.77 4.96
C GLY A 245 5.28 8.44 5.52
N SER A 246 4.46 7.38 5.47
CA SER A 246 4.86 6.07 5.99
C SER A 246 6.09 5.52 5.26
N THR A 247 6.10 5.52 3.93
CA THR A 247 7.20 4.94 3.14
C THR A 247 8.50 5.72 3.31
N TRP A 248 8.43 7.04 3.48
CA TRP A 248 9.57 7.89 3.79
C TRP A 248 10.24 7.48 5.11
N PHE A 249 9.47 7.34 6.18
CA PHE A 249 10.00 6.94 7.49
C PHE A 249 10.39 5.46 7.56
N MET A 250 9.79 4.60 6.73
CA MET A 250 10.23 3.22 6.54
C MET A 250 11.53 3.11 5.74
N ARG A 251 11.91 4.18 5.02
CA ARG A 251 13.06 4.22 4.10
C ARG A 251 13.02 3.09 3.09
N PHE A 252 11.95 3.07 2.29
CA PHE A 252 11.81 2.08 1.22
C PHE A 252 13.03 2.07 0.30
N PRO A 253 13.64 0.88 0.09
CA PRO A 253 14.85 0.76 -0.71
C PRO A 253 14.59 0.99 -2.20
N SER A 254 15.64 1.37 -2.93
CA SER A 254 15.61 1.37 -4.40
C SER A 254 15.47 -0.06 -4.93
N PRO A 255 14.87 -0.26 -6.12
CA PRO A 255 14.68 -1.60 -6.72
C PRO A 255 15.99 -2.34 -6.99
N ARG A 256 17.12 -1.63 -7.02
CA ARG A 256 18.46 -2.18 -7.28
C ARG A 256 19.33 -2.24 -6.02
N SER A 257 18.79 -1.90 -4.84
CA SER A 257 19.56 -2.01 -3.61
C SER A 257 19.84 -3.48 -3.27
N GLY A 258 21.01 -3.75 -2.68
CA GLY A 258 21.36 -5.06 -2.12
C GLY A 258 20.74 -5.31 -0.74
N TYR A 259 19.85 -4.44 -0.26
CA TYR A 259 19.28 -4.55 1.08
C TYR A 259 18.46 -5.84 1.25
N LYS A 260 18.71 -6.53 2.36
CA LYS A 260 17.96 -7.68 2.85
C LYS A 260 17.38 -7.37 4.22
N ASN A 261 16.21 -7.92 4.53
CA ASN A 261 15.65 -7.78 5.86
C ASN A 261 16.51 -8.52 6.91
N PRO A 262 16.57 -8.00 8.14
CA PRO A 262 17.04 -8.80 9.27
C PRO A 262 16.16 -10.06 9.44
N PRO A 263 16.74 -11.18 9.93
CA PRO A 263 16.00 -12.34 10.42
C PRO A 263 14.87 -11.91 11.36
N GLU A 264 13.74 -12.63 11.33
CA GLU A 264 12.56 -12.31 12.14
C GLU A 264 12.88 -12.27 13.64
N GLU A 265 13.71 -13.20 14.11
CA GLU A 265 14.18 -13.29 15.51
C GLU A 265 15.00 -12.06 15.96
N GLU A 266 15.59 -11.34 15.01
CA GLU A 266 16.41 -10.15 15.25
C GLU A 266 15.63 -8.85 14.99
N GLN A 267 14.35 -8.95 14.60
CA GLN A 267 13.49 -7.79 14.45
C GLN A 267 13.07 -7.23 15.81
N VAL A 268 12.94 -5.91 15.84
CA VAL A 268 12.62 -5.17 17.05
C VAL A 268 11.17 -5.44 17.50
N GLY A 269 11.01 -6.12 18.63
CA GLY A 269 9.70 -6.36 19.26
C GLY A 269 9.20 -5.17 20.09
N THR A 270 10.10 -4.49 20.83
CA THR A 270 9.74 -3.43 21.79
C THR A 270 10.31 -2.07 21.41
N TYR A 271 9.72 -0.98 21.92
CA TYR A 271 10.24 0.35 21.63
C TYR A 271 11.66 0.61 22.19
N GLU A 272 11.99 0.02 23.35
CA GLU A 272 13.30 0.16 23.99
C GLU A 272 14.45 -0.37 23.10
N ASP A 273 14.13 -1.37 22.27
CA ASP A 273 15.05 -2.02 21.36
C ASP A 273 15.34 -1.23 20.09
N LYS A 274 14.60 -0.13 19.85
CA LYS A 274 14.77 0.73 18.67
C LYS A 274 16.20 1.23 18.50
N GLY A 275 16.91 1.46 19.60
CA GLY A 275 18.33 1.84 19.58
C GLY A 275 19.23 0.77 18.93
N ARG A 276 18.93 -0.51 19.15
CA ARG A 276 19.70 -1.65 18.63
C ARG A 276 19.61 -1.76 17.11
N ALA A 277 18.45 -1.44 16.52
CA ALA A 277 18.26 -1.43 15.07
C ALA A 277 19.19 -0.47 14.32
N LYS A 278 19.75 0.57 14.98
CA LYS A 278 20.71 1.49 14.35
C LYS A 278 22.08 0.85 14.09
N PHE A 279 22.43 -0.19 14.84
CA PHE A 279 23.71 -0.90 14.70
C PHE A 279 23.65 -2.05 13.71
N TRP A 280 22.48 -2.32 13.13
CA TRP A 280 22.32 -3.30 12.06
C TRP A 280 23.17 -2.91 10.85
N LYS A 281 24.15 -3.76 10.48
CA LYS A 281 24.90 -3.58 9.23
C LYS A 281 24.26 -4.41 8.13
N VAL A 282 24.07 -3.78 6.98
CA VAL A 282 23.45 -4.37 5.78
C VAL A 282 24.23 -5.60 5.27
N ASP A 283 25.51 -5.73 5.64
CA ASP A 283 26.46 -6.70 5.10
C ASP A 283 26.85 -7.84 6.07
N HIS A 284 26.11 -8.03 7.18
CA HIS A 284 26.52 -8.99 8.23
C HIS A 284 26.53 -10.49 7.83
N TRP A 285 26.17 -10.83 6.59
CA TRP A 285 26.15 -12.22 6.11
C TRP A 285 27.29 -12.59 5.15
N GLU A 286 28.25 -11.70 4.90
CA GLU A 286 29.50 -12.10 4.22
C GLU A 286 30.52 -12.78 5.17
N GLY A 287 30.20 -12.88 6.47
CA GLY A 287 31.12 -13.33 7.52
C GLY A 287 31.24 -14.85 7.74
N GLU A 288 30.37 -15.69 7.19
CA GLU A 288 30.47 -17.16 7.39
C GLU A 288 31.11 -17.92 6.22
N ALA A 289 31.50 -17.23 5.14
CA ALA A 289 32.25 -17.83 4.04
C ALA A 289 33.78 -17.79 4.22
N GLN A 290 34.29 -17.30 5.36
CA GLN A 290 35.74 -17.24 5.66
C GLN A 290 36.19 -18.12 6.84
N LEU A 291 35.36 -19.07 7.28
CA LEU A 291 35.78 -20.12 8.22
C LEU A 291 35.50 -21.51 7.62
N LYS A 292 36.13 -21.81 6.48
CA LYS A 292 36.48 -23.17 6.06
C LYS A 292 37.80 -23.16 5.31
#